data_AF-A0A7Y3AB56-F1
#
_entry.id   AF-A0A7Y3AB56-F1
#
_cell.length_a   1.000
_cell.length_b   1.000
_cell.length_c   1.000
_cell.angle_alpha   90.00
_cell.angle_beta   90.00
_cell.angle_gamma   90.00
#
_symmetry.space_group_name_H-M   'P 1'
#
loop_
_entity.id
_entity.type
_entity.pdbx_description
1 polymer ?
#
loop_
_entity_poly.entity_id
_entity_poly.type
_entity_poly.pdbx_seq_one_letter_code
_entity_poly.pdbx_strand_id
1 'polypeptide(L)'
;MAPFVASAVFVVSALVGTTWLILDPETSGAGTLIGLGLLVLAVVAMAALLLVHAPWGRALGAGVSIAYLLAAVVPDPTWGAATTGVLALVALGSLSGPWLMPWLRRLPPPGGVGPRPMTLALTLVGFPVVAGIGGIDGVDAAHVVAGVAVPIVGWSYATGHPWGLWAARTVVPALGAWAAFSSALPWSVAVAATTITVLVMAWTPEAGRAIRPLYSTLPGPRRGRPIPTREPS
;
A
#
# COMPACT_ATOMS: atom_id res chain seq x y z
N MET A 1 -15.41 20.88 -0.67
CA MET A 1 -16.36 19.88 -1.24
C MET A 1 -15.72 18.97 -2.27
N ALA A 2 -14.99 19.49 -3.26
CA ALA A 2 -14.31 18.69 -4.29
C ALA A 2 -13.51 17.44 -3.80
N PRO A 3 -12.71 17.49 -2.71
CA PRO A 3 -11.98 16.29 -2.26
C PRO A 3 -12.89 15.19 -1.73
N PHE A 4 -14.03 15.54 -1.10
CA PHE A 4 -15.01 14.57 -0.59
C PHE A 4 -15.77 13.90 -1.72
N VAL A 5 -16.10 14.64 -2.79
CA VAL A 5 -16.78 14.09 -3.97
C VAL A 5 -15.86 13.11 -4.70
N ALA A 6 -14.61 13.50 -4.99
CA ALA A 6 -13.64 12.61 -5.64
C ALA A 6 -13.38 11.34 -4.80
N SER A 7 -13.28 11.52 -3.49
CA SER A 7 -13.15 10.43 -2.51
C SER A 7 -14.35 9.48 -2.53
N ALA A 8 -15.57 10.01 -2.54
CA ALA A 8 -16.80 9.19 -2.59
C ALA A 8 -16.88 8.39 -3.90
N VAL A 9 -16.60 9.05 -5.04
CA VAL A 9 -16.56 8.39 -6.35
C VAL A 9 -15.54 7.25 -6.36
N PHE A 10 -14.34 7.49 -5.83
CA PHE A 10 -13.30 6.47 -5.75
C PHE A 10 -13.69 5.29 -4.85
N VAL A 11 -14.29 5.55 -3.68
CA VAL A 11 -14.76 4.48 -2.78
C VAL A 11 -15.86 3.65 -3.44
N VAL A 12 -16.85 4.28 -4.07
CA VAL A 12 -17.91 3.58 -4.80
C VAL A 12 -17.31 2.74 -5.92
N SER A 13 -16.38 3.30 -6.70
CA SER A 13 -15.67 2.56 -7.75
C SER A 13 -14.92 1.36 -7.20
N ALA A 14 -14.20 1.51 -6.08
CA ALA A 14 -13.44 0.42 -5.48
C ALA A 14 -14.37 -0.69 -4.94
N LEU A 15 -15.47 -0.33 -4.28
CA LEU A 15 -16.45 -1.28 -3.77
C LEU A 15 -17.13 -2.07 -4.89
N VAL A 16 -17.56 -1.39 -5.96
CA VAL A 16 -18.18 -2.04 -7.11
C VAL A 16 -17.19 -2.95 -7.81
N GLY A 17 -15.97 -2.47 -8.09
CA GLY A 17 -14.93 -3.27 -8.73
C GLY A 17 -14.50 -4.49 -7.90
N THR A 18 -14.36 -4.34 -6.58
CA THR A 18 -14.09 -5.48 -5.68
C THR A 18 -15.23 -6.48 -5.69
N THR A 19 -16.48 -6.00 -5.60
CA THR A 19 -17.65 -6.87 -5.57
C THR A 19 -17.77 -7.67 -6.86
N TRP A 20 -17.53 -7.04 -8.01
CA TRP A 20 -17.50 -7.72 -9.29
C TRP A 20 -16.41 -8.80 -9.34
N LEU A 21 -15.17 -8.48 -8.96
CA LEU A 21 -14.06 -9.45 -8.93
C LEU A 21 -14.28 -10.62 -7.97
N ILE A 22 -15.03 -10.42 -6.89
CA ILE A 22 -15.34 -11.48 -5.93
C ILE A 22 -16.45 -12.40 -6.46
N LEU A 23 -17.45 -11.82 -7.11
CA LEU A 23 -18.64 -12.54 -7.57
C LEU A 23 -18.47 -13.17 -8.96
N ASP A 24 -17.42 -12.81 -9.68
CA ASP A 24 -17.12 -13.38 -10.99
C ASP A 24 -16.65 -14.85 -10.86
N PRO A 25 -17.44 -15.82 -11.36
CA PRO A 25 -17.11 -17.23 -11.23
C PRO A 25 -15.83 -17.62 -11.98
N GLU A 26 -15.49 -16.91 -13.07
CA GLU A 26 -14.34 -17.23 -13.91
C GLU A 26 -13.00 -16.94 -13.21
N THR A 27 -13.00 -15.99 -12.27
CA THR A 27 -11.82 -15.59 -11.51
C THR A 27 -11.87 -16.06 -10.05
N SER A 28 -12.80 -16.96 -9.72
CA SER A 28 -13.10 -17.34 -8.34
C SER A 28 -11.84 -17.80 -7.58
N GLY A 29 -11.51 -17.08 -6.50
CA GLY A 29 -10.24 -17.17 -5.77
C GLY A 29 -9.26 -16.05 -6.11
N ALA A 30 -8.79 -15.95 -7.36
CA ALA A 30 -7.79 -14.95 -7.78
C ALA A 30 -8.39 -13.54 -7.73
N GLY A 31 -9.60 -13.39 -8.26
CA GLY A 31 -10.40 -12.16 -8.21
C GLY A 31 -10.69 -11.74 -6.76
N THR A 32 -10.88 -12.69 -5.85
CA THR A 32 -11.05 -12.39 -4.42
C THR A 32 -9.79 -11.78 -3.81
N LEU A 33 -8.62 -12.37 -4.05
CA LEU A 33 -7.34 -11.83 -3.54
C LEU A 33 -7.02 -10.45 -4.15
N ILE A 34 -7.22 -10.30 -5.47
CA ILE A 34 -7.01 -9.03 -6.17
C ILE A 34 -7.97 -7.97 -5.64
N GLY A 35 -9.27 -8.27 -5.59
CA GLY A 35 -10.32 -7.35 -5.14
C GLY A 35 -10.08 -6.89 -3.70
N LEU A 36 -9.83 -7.81 -2.77
CA LEU A 36 -9.53 -7.44 -1.37
C LEU A 36 -8.24 -6.64 -1.24
N GLY A 37 -7.19 -7.01 -1.97
CA GLY A 37 -5.93 -6.26 -2.00
C GLY A 37 -6.11 -4.81 -2.50
N LEU A 38 -6.82 -4.64 -3.60
CA LEU A 38 -7.15 -3.32 -4.16
C LEU A 38 -8.06 -2.51 -3.23
N LEU A 39 -9.01 -3.15 -2.55
CA LEU A 39 -9.86 -2.50 -1.55
C LEU A 39 -9.04 -1.96 -0.37
N VAL A 40 -8.11 -2.74 0.16
CA VAL A 40 -7.22 -2.30 1.25
C VAL A 40 -6.35 -1.13 0.77
N LEU A 41 -5.75 -1.22 -0.42
CA LEU A 41 -4.98 -0.11 -0.99
C LEU A 41 -5.83 1.14 -1.23
N ALA A 42 -7.11 0.98 -1.62
CA ALA A 42 -8.05 2.09 -1.75
C ALA A 42 -8.29 2.77 -0.39
N VAL A 43 -8.52 2.00 0.68
CA VAL A 43 -8.67 2.54 2.04
C VAL A 43 -7.41 3.30 2.48
N VAL A 44 -6.22 2.76 2.20
CA VAL A 44 -4.94 3.43 2.51
C VAL A 44 -4.78 4.72 1.71
N ALA A 45 -5.09 4.71 0.41
CA ALA A 45 -5.05 5.91 -0.44
C ALA A 45 -6.00 6.99 0.08
N MET A 46 -7.20 6.58 0.52
CA MET A 46 -8.22 7.47 1.09
C MET A 46 -7.80 8.06 2.42
N ALA A 47 -7.28 7.26 3.35
CA ALA A 47 -6.74 7.75 4.61
C ALA A 47 -5.60 8.76 4.36
N ALA A 48 -4.73 8.47 3.39
CA ALA A 48 -3.66 9.36 3.00
C ALA A 48 -4.17 10.69 2.44
N LEU A 49 -5.19 10.66 1.57
CA LEU A 49 -5.77 11.84 0.92
C LEU A 49 -6.61 12.70 1.88
N LEU A 50 -7.47 12.07 2.67
CA LEU A 50 -8.44 12.77 3.52
C LEU A 50 -7.89 13.15 4.89
N LEU A 51 -7.09 12.28 5.51
CA LEU A 51 -6.60 12.52 6.87
C LEU A 51 -5.23 13.20 6.84
N VAL A 52 -4.31 12.63 6.06
CA VAL A 52 -2.91 13.11 6.03
C VAL A 52 -2.71 14.21 4.99
N HIS A 53 -3.64 14.36 4.03
CA HIS A 53 -3.52 15.29 2.91
C HIS A 53 -2.25 15.04 2.07
N ALA A 54 -1.86 13.76 1.94
CA ALA A 54 -0.60 13.38 1.35
C ALA A 54 -0.71 13.24 -0.19
N PRO A 55 0.21 13.83 -0.96
CA PRO A 55 0.14 13.81 -2.42
C PRO A 55 0.31 12.40 -3.01
N TRP A 56 1.04 11.51 -2.32
CA TRP A 56 1.22 10.12 -2.76
C TRP A 56 -0.08 9.30 -2.70
N GLY A 57 -1.03 9.67 -1.83
CA GLY A 57 -2.33 9.00 -1.76
C GLY A 57 -3.10 9.10 -3.07
N ARG A 58 -2.88 10.21 -3.81
CA ARG A 58 -3.47 10.41 -5.14
C ARG A 58 -2.90 9.47 -6.18
N ALA A 59 -1.57 9.31 -6.19
CA ALA A 59 -0.90 8.39 -7.09
C ALA A 59 -1.29 6.93 -6.79
N LEU A 60 -1.43 6.57 -5.51
CA LEU A 60 -1.88 5.24 -5.10
C LEU A 60 -3.32 4.99 -5.53
N GLY A 61 -4.25 5.93 -5.28
CA GLY A 61 -5.64 5.80 -5.70
C GLY A 61 -5.80 5.75 -7.22
N ALA A 62 -4.99 6.52 -7.96
CA ALA A 62 -4.93 6.45 -9.42
C ALA A 62 -4.44 5.07 -9.88
N GLY A 63 -3.40 4.52 -9.26
CA GLY A 63 -2.91 3.16 -9.53
C GLY A 63 -3.98 2.09 -9.28
N VAL A 64 -4.73 2.18 -8.17
CA VAL A 64 -5.86 1.29 -7.89
C VAL A 64 -6.96 1.42 -8.95
N SER A 65 -7.28 2.64 -9.37
CA SER A 65 -8.28 2.88 -10.43
C SER A 65 -7.82 2.26 -11.76
N ILE A 66 -6.54 2.41 -12.12
CA ILE A 66 -5.96 1.78 -13.30
C ILE A 66 -6.01 0.25 -13.20
N ALA A 67 -5.74 -0.33 -12.02
CA ALA A 67 -5.85 -1.77 -11.84
C ALA A 67 -7.28 -2.28 -12.09
N TYR A 68 -8.31 -1.58 -11.59
CA TYR A 68 -9.70 -1.91 -11.91
C TYR A 68 -10.04 -1.72 -13.38
N LEU A 69 -9.48 -0.70 -14.05
CA LEU A 69 -9.65 -0.52 -15.50
C LEU A 69 -9.07 -1.69 -16.28
N LEU A 70 -7.85 -2.11 -15.96
CA LEU A 70 -7.21 -3.23 -16.63
C LEU A 70 -8.00 -4.52 -16.37
N ALA A 71 -8.44 -4.76 -15.13
CA ALA A 71 -9.29 -5.88 -14.80
C ALA A 71 -10.62 -5.88 -15.59
N ALA A 72 -11.19 -4.70 -15.86
CA ALA A 72 -12.42 -4.58 -16.64
C ALA A 72 -12.23 -4.76 -18.16
N VAL A 73 -11.02 -4.63 -18.69
CA VAL A 73 -10.72 -4.71 -20.13
C VAL A 73 -10.31 -6.13 -20.56
N VAL A 74 -9.78 -6.93 -19.64
CA VAL A 74 -9.23 -8.26 -19.92
C VAL A 74 -10.27 -9.37 -20.14
N PRO A 75 -11.44 -9.41 -19.48
CA PRO A 75 -12.43 -10.47 -19.69
C PRO A 75 -13.48 -10.11 -20.75
N ASP A 76 -14.25 -11.12 -21.16
CA ASP A 76 -15.44 -10.95 -22.00
C ASP A 76 -16.33 -9.81 -21.47
N PRO A 77 -16.93 -8.99 -22.36
CA PRO A 77 -17.64 -7.78 -21.97
C PRO A 77 -18.94 -8.12 -21.23
N THR A 78 -18.83 -8.30 -19.91
CA THR A 78 -19.97 -8.41 -19.01
C THR A 78 -20.43 -7.02 -18.57
N TRP A 79 -21.70 -6.90 -18.17
CA TRP A 79 -22.20 -5.67 -17.56
C TRP A 79 -21.40 -5.26 -16.31
N GLY A 80 -20.91 -6.22 -15.53
CA GLY A 80 -20.05 -5.97 -14.37
C GLY A 80 -18.68 -5.38 -14.74
N ALA A 81 -18.05 -5.89 -15.78
CA ALA A 81 -16.80 -5.33 -16.32
C ALA A 81 -17.02 -3.90 -16.85
N ALA A 82 -18.06 -3.67 -17.64
CA ALA A 82 -18.37 -2.35 -18.19
C ALA A 82 -18.63 -1.30 -17.10
N THR A 83 -19.45 -1.62 -16.10
CA THR A 83 -19.73 -0.71 -14.98
C THR A 83 -18.48 -0.41 -14.15
N THR A 84 -17.68 -1.43 -13.84
CA THR A 84 -16.38 -1.27 -13.14
C THR A 84 -15.44 -0.37 -13.93
N GLY A 85 -15.32 -0.59 -15.24
CA GLY A 85 -14.47 0.22 -16.12
C GLY A 85 -14.89 1.69 -16.16
N VAL A 86 -16.18 1.97 -16.35
CA VAL A 86 -16.69 3.36 -16.35
C VAL A 86 -16.45 4.03 -15.00
N LEU A 87 -16.75 3.37 -13.89
CA LEU A 87 -16.53 3.93 -12.56
C LEU A 87 -15.05 4.19 -12.28
N ALA A 88 -14.18 3.28 -12.69
CA ALA A 88 -12.75 3.44 -12.52
C ALA A 88 -12.17 4.58 -13.38
N LEU A 89 -12.70 4.81 -14.59
CA LEU A 89 -12.35 5.98 -15.42
C LEU A 89 -12.77 7.28 -14.74
N VAL A 90 -14.00 7.35 -14.24
CA VAL A 90 -14.53 8.52 -13.55
C VAL A 90 -13.72 8.78 -12.27
N ALA A 91 -13.40 7.73 -11.50
CA ALA A 91 -12.55 7.83 -10.32
C ALA A 91 -11.14 8.33 -10.67
N LEU A 92 -10.52 7.79 -11.71
CA LEU A 92 -9.20 8.23 -12.17
C LEU A 92 -9.20 9.71 -12.60
N GLY A 93 -10.22 10.15 -13.34
CA GLY A 93 -10.42 11.56 -13.68
C GLY A 93 -10.62 12.42 -12.43
N SER A 94 -11.44 11.94 -11.48
CA SER A 94 -11.71 12.63 -10.20
C SER A 94 -10.45 12.84 -9.37
N LEU A 95 -9.54 11.86 -9.39
CA LEU A 95 -8.27 11.85 -8.65
C LEU A 95 -7.17 12.60 -9.38
N SER A 96 -7.21 12.70 -10.71
CA SER A 96 -6.15 13.35 -11.50
C SER A 96 -6.34 14.87 -11.63
N GLY A 97 -7.50 15.39 -11.21
CA GLY A 97 -7.84 16.78 -11.41
C GLY A 97 -7.05 17.80 -10.60
N PRO A 98 -6.90 19.03 -11.13
CA PRO A 98 -6.18 20.13 -10.46
C PRO A 98 -6.87 20.60 -9.17
N TRP A 99 -8.16 20.32 -8.98
CA TRP A 99 -8.92 20.74 -7.79
C TRP A 99 -8.47 20.07 -6.48
N LEU A 100 -7.71 18.98 -6.55
CA LEU A 100 -7.10 18.37 -5.34
C LEU A 100 -5.82 19.09 -4.92
N MET A 101 -5.15 19.83 -5.81
CA MET A 101 -3.86 20.47 -5.50
C MET A 101 -3.91 21.47 -4.34
N PRO A 102 -4.96 22.30 -4.17
CA PRO A 102 -5.06 23.19 -3.01
C PRO A 102 -5.24 22.44 -1.67
N TRP A 103 -5.75 21.21 -1.70
CA TRP A 103 -6.01 20.38 -0.52
C TRP A 103 -4.77 19.63 -0.04
N LEU A 104 -3.86 19.28 -0.96
CA LEU A 104 -2.68 18.48 -0.66
C LEU A 104 -1.58 19.28 0.02
N ARG A 105 -0.89 18.65 0.97
CA ARG A 105 0.32 19.20 1.58
C ARG A 105 1.41 19.35 0.53
N ARG A 106 2.00 20.55 0.45
CA ARG A 106 3.09 20.87 -0.46
C ARG A 106 4.48 20.56 0.10
N LEU A 107 4.60 20.45 1.42
CA LEU A 107 5.87 20.19 2.11
C LEU A 107 5.81 18.85 2.86
N PRO A 108 6.88 18.03 2.80
CA PRO A 108 6.98 16.84 3.63
C PRO A 108 6.89 17.23 5.11
N PRO A 109 6.25 16.42 5.97
CA PRO A 109 6.31 16.64 7.40
C PRO A 109 7.78 16.68 7.86
N PRO A 110 8.19 17.65 8.70
CA PRO A 110 9.52 17.62 9.30
C PRO A 110 9.66 16.31 10.09
N GLY A 111 10.62 15.46 9.70
CA GLY A 111 10.83 14.14 10.29
C GLY A 111 10.00 12.99 9.68
N GLY A 112 9.39 13.20 8.51
CA GLY A 112 8.60 12.16 7.83
C GLY A 112 9.41 10.91 7.45
N VAL A 113 8.71 9.78 7.38
CA VAL A 113 9.26 8.49 6.92
C VAL A 113 9.68 8.62 5.45
N GLY A 114 10.92 8.22 5.13
CA GLY A 114 11.47 8.32 3.78
C GLY A 114 10.72 7.48 2.73
N PRO A 115 11.01 7.64 1.43
CA PRO A 115 10.28 6.96 0.37
C PRO A 115 10.43 5.43 0.43
N ARG A 116 11.63 4.91 0.73
CA ARG A 116 11.87 3.45 0.79
C ARG A 116 11.03 2.73 1.85
N PRO A 117 11.01 3.15 3.12
CA PRO A 117 10.16 2.51 4.14
C PRO A 117 8.67 2.63 3.81
N MET A 118 8.23 3.72 3.19
CA MET A 118 6.85 3.85 2.72
C MET A 118 6.53 2.86 1.61
N THR A 119 7.39 2.76 0.59
CA THR A 119 7.22 1.80 -0.51
C THR A 119 7.19 0.37 0.01
N LEU A 120 8.10 0.01 0.93
CA LEU A 120 8.10 -1.31 1.56
C LEU A 120 6.75 -1.61 2.25
N ALA A 121 6.23 -0.69 3.05
CA ALA A 121 4.94 -0.86 3.72
C ALA A 121 3.80 -1.04 2.70
N LEU A 122 3.75 -0.20 1.67
CA LEU A 122 2.73 -0.28 0.62
C LEU A 122 2.82 -1.57 -0.19
N THR A 123 4.02 -2.02 -0.53
CA THR A 123 4.22 -3.28 -1.25
C THR A 123 3.80 -4.48 -0.42
N LEU A 124 4.09 -4.48 0.89
CA LEU A 124 3.65 -5.54 1.80
C LEU A 124 2.11 -5.57 1.95
N VAL A 125 1.49 -4.41 2.12
CA VAL A 125 0.02 -4.29 2.22
C VAL A 125 -0.65 -4.63 0.89
N GLY A 126 -0.05 -4.26 -0.24
CA GLY A 126 -0.53 -4.53 -1.59
C GLY A 126 -0.20 -5.93 -2.13
N PHE A 127 0.54 -6.74 -1.38
CA PHE A 127 0.91 -8.10 -1.79
C PHE A 127 -0.26 -9.03 -2.16
N PRO A 128 -1.48 -8.92 -1.59
CA PRO A 128 -2.61 -9.77 -2.01
C PRO A 128 -2.93 -9.63 -3.49
N VAL A 129 -2.73 -8.44 -4.07
CA VAL A 129 -2.90 -8.20 -5.52
C VAL A 129 -1.92 -9.06 -6.30
N VAL A 130 -0.66 -9.09 -5.89
CA VAL A 130 0.38 -9.88 -6.54
C VAL A 130 0.16 -11.38 -6.35
N ALA A 131 -0.28 -11.80 -5.16
CA ALA A 131 -0.65 -13.19 -4.89
C ALA A 131 -1.84 -13.64 -5.74
N GLY A 132 -2.85 -12.78 -5.90
CA GLY A 132 -4.00 -13.06 -6.77
C GLY A 132 -3.61 -13.13 -8.25
N ILE A 133 -2.72 -12.24 -8.73
CA ILE A 133 -2.14 -12.32 -10.08
C ILE A 133 -1.38 -13.65 -10.28
N GLY A 134 -0.60 -14.07 -9.28
CA GLY A 134 0.09 -15.37 -9.28
C GLY A 134 -0.83 -16.58 -9.43
N GLY A 135 -2.06 -16.46 -8.90
CA GLY A 135 -3.07 -17.50 -8.91
C GLY A 135 -4.12 -17.38 -10.00
N ILE A 136 -3.90 -16.57 -11.06
CA ILE A 136 -4.86 -16.41 -12.17
C ILE A 136 -5.22 -17.76 -12.82
N ASP A 137 -4.24 -18.65 -12.99
CA ASP A 137 -4.44 -19.98 -13.57
C ASP A 137 -4.84 -21.05 -12.53
N GLY A 138 -5.02 -20.64 -11.27
CA GLY A 138 -5.37 -21.52 -10.16
C GLY A 138 -4.84 -21.03 -8.82
N VAL A 139 -5.73 -20.79 -7.86
CA VAL A 139 -5.34 -20.36 -6.51
C VAL A 139 -4.95 -21.55 -5.65
N ASP A 140 -3.63 -21.75 -5.52
CA ASP A 140 -3.04 -22.63 -4.52
C ASP A 140 -3.06 -22.04 -3.08
N ALA A 141 -2.92 -22.89 -2.06
CA ALA A 141 -2.79 -22.49 -0.66
C ALA A 141 -1.65 -21.47 -0.44
N ALA A 142 -0.56 -21.56 -1.20
CA ALA A 142 0.55 -20.61 -1.12
C ALA A 142 0.10 -19.16 -1.37
N HIS A 143 -0.78 -18.93 -2.36
CA HIS A 143 -1.28 -17.60 -2.69
C HIS A 143 -2.17 -17.03 -1.57
N VAL A 144 -3.02 -17.88 -0.99
CA VAL A 144 -3.91 -17.48 0.11
C VAL A 144 -3.09 -17.14 1.36
N VAL A 145 -2.16 -18.01 1.74
CA VAL A 145 -1.30 -17.79 2.92
C VAL A 145 -0.46 -16.53 2.74
N ALA A 146 0.17 -16.34 1.58
CA ALA A 146 0.95 -15.14 1.31
C ALA A 146 0.05 -13.88 1.26
N GLY A 147 -1.12 -13.97 0.63
CA GLY A 147 -2.09 -12.89 0.55
C GLY A 147 -2.64 -12.44 1.90
N VAL A 148 -2.65 -13.30 2.92
CA VAL A 148 -3.10 -12.93 4.27
C VAL A 148 -1.92 -12.54 5.17
N ALA A 149 -0.85 -13.33 5.18
CA ALA A 149 0.26 -13.12 6.10
C ALA A 149 1.11 -11.89 5.76
N VAL A 150 1.34 -11.60 4.46
CA VAL A 150 2.21 -10.48 4.06
C VAL A 150 1.62 -9.11 4.41
N PRO A 151 0.30 -8.85 4.28
CA PRO A 151 -0.32 -7.64 4.83
C PRO A 151 -0.19 -7.49 6.34
N ILE A 152 -0.29 -8.60 7.10
CA ILE A 152 -0.10 -8.58 8.55
C ILE A 152 1.33 -8.15 8.89
N VAL A 153 2.32 -8.65 8.15
CA VAL A 153 3.71 -8.19 8.23
C VAL A 153 3.81 -6.71 7.87
N GLY A 154 3.17 -6.27 6.78
CA GLY A 154 3.12 -4.86 6.37
C GLY A 154 2.55 -3.94 7.45
N TRP A 155 1.44 -4.33 8.07
CA TRP A 155 0.81 -3.61 9.18
C TRP A 155 1.72 -3.54 10.41
N SER A 156 2.32 -4.66 10.79
CA SER A 156 3.26 -4.69 11.92
C SER A 156 4.48 -3.80 11.70
N TYR A 157 5.00 -3.78 10.47
CA TYR A 157 6.08 -2.89 10.08
C TYR A 157 5.65 -1.42 10.10
N ALA A 158 4.48 -1.10 9.54
CA ALA A 158 3.93 0.26 9.52
C ALA A 158 3.62 0.82 10.92
N THR A 159 3.31 -0.06 11.88
CA THR A 159 3.10 0.30 13.29
C THR A 159 4.39 0.33 14.11
N GLY A 160 5.55 0.09 13.50
CA GLY A 160 6.85 0.16 14.17
C GLY A 160 7.20 -1.07 15.02
N HIS A 161 6.50 -2.19 14.84
CA HIS A 161 6.83 -3.41 15.58
C HIS A 161 8.16 -4.01 15.08
N PRO A 162 9.10 -4.37 15.98
CA PRO A 162 10.41 -4.87 15.59
C PRO A 162 10.34 -6.20 14.82
N TRP A 163 9.35 -7.03 15.14
CA TRP A 163 9.14 -8.30 14.44
C TRP A 163 8.67 -8.10 12.99
N GLY A 164 8.03 -6.98 12.66
CA GLY A 164 7.55 -6.72 11.30
C GLY A 164 8.67 -6.60 10.28
N LEU A 165 9.75 -5.89 10.64
CA LEU A 165 10.94 -5.82 9.77
C LEU A 165 11.67 -7.17 9.70
N TRP A 166 11.73 -7.91 10.80
CA TRP A 166 12.30 -9.26 10.80
C TRP A 166 11.52 -10.19 9.86
N ALA A 167 10.20 -10.22 9.98
CA ALA A 167 9.33 -11.04 9.14
C ALA A 167 9.39 -10.62 7.66
N ALA A 168 9.52 -9.31 7.37
CA ALA A 168 9.72 -8.83 6.01
C ALA A 168 11.04 -9.32 5.38
N ARG A 169 12.06 -9.64 6.19
CA ARG A 169 13.37 -10.14 5.74
C ARG A 169 13.44 -11.66 5.61
N THR A 170 12.61 -12.39 6.35
CA THR A 170 12.70 -13.86 6.45
C THR A 170 11.43 -14.54 5.97
N VAL A 171 10.29 -14.22 6.56
CA VAL A 171 8.98 -14.84 6.28
C VAL A 171 8.47 -14.45 4.91
N VAL A 172 8.49 -13.17 4.54
CA VAL A 172 7.94 -12.71 3.25
C VAL A 172 8.70 -13.29 2.06
N PRO A 173 10.05 -13.36 2.05
CA PRO A 173 10.78 -14.06 0.99
C PRO A 173 10.43 -15.53 0.87
N ALA A 174 10.26 -16.24 1.99
CA ALA A 174 9.87 -17.65 1.97
C ALA A 174 8.46 -17.85 1.40
N LEU A 175 7.49 -17.05 1.85
CA LEU A 175 6.12 -17.08 1.34
C LEU A 175 6.04 -16.66 -0.14
N GLY A 176 6.79 -15.62 -0.52
CA GLY A 176 6.84 -15.14 -1.89
C GLY A 176 7.52 -16.12 -2.84
N ALA A 177 8.57 -16.82 -2.41
CA ALA A 177 9.19 -17.90 -3.16
C ALA A 177 8.24 -19.10 -3.32
N TRP A 178 7.52 -19.48 -2.25
CA TRP A 178 6.53 -20.54 -2.31
C TRP A 178 5.39 -20.19 -3.27
N ALA A 179 4.82 -18.99 -3.16
CA ALA A 179 3.79 -18.51 -4.07
C ALA A 179 4.30 -18.46 -5.51
N ALA A 180 5.50 -17.93 -5.76
CA ALA A 180 6.09 -17.89 -7.09
C ALA A 180 6.30 -19.29 -7.70
N PHE A 181 6.69 -20.27 -6.89
CA PHE A 181 6.82 -21.67 -7.34
C PHE A 181 5.46 -22.31 -7.65
N SER A 182 4.41 -21.93 -6.92
CA SER A 182 3.03 -22.37 -7.16
C SER A 182 2.33 -21.63 -8.32
N SER A 183 2.94 -20.58 -8.89
CA SER A 183 2.37 -19.81 -10.01
C SER A 183 2.86 -20.32 -11.37
N ALA A 184 2.00 -20.26 -12.38
CA ALA A 184 2.40 -20.48 -13.77
C ALA A 184 3.25 -19.32 -14.32
N LEU A 185 4.00 -19.56 -15.40
CA LEU A 185 4.62 -18.47 -16.16
C LEU A 185 3.57 -17.79 -17.05
N PRO A 186 3.57 -16.45 -17.15
CA PRO A 186 4.60 -15.51 -16.68
C PRO A 186 4.42 -15.01 -15.23
N TRP A 187 3.34 -15.35 -14.54
CA TRP A 187 2.97 -14.78 -13.24
C TRP A 187 3.97 -15.06 -12.12
N SER A 188 4.63 -16.21 -12.15
CA SER A 188 5.76 -16.55 -11.27
C SER A 188 6.84 -15.45 -11.26
N VAL A 189 7.14 -14.86 -12.42
CA VAL A 189 8.14 -13.78 -12.53
C VAL A 189 7.66 -12.52 -11.82
N ALA A 190 6.37 -12.17 -11.91
CA ALA A 190 5.81 -11.01 -11.24
C ALA A 190 5.82 -11.16 -9.70
N VAL A 191 5.47 -12.35 -9.21
CA VAL A 191 5.52 -12.68 -7.77
C VAL A 191 6.97 -12.65 -7.27
N ALA A 192 7.90 -13.28 -8.01
CA ALA A 192 9.32 -13.29 -7.66
C ALA A 192 9.93 -11.88 -7.66
N ALA A 193 9.66 -11.07 -8.68
CA ALA A 193 10.17 -9.70 -8.77
C ALA A 193 9.68 -8.82 -7.61
N THR A 194 8.40 -8.94 -7.25
CA THR A 194 7.83 -8.23 -6.09
C THR A 194 8.48 -8.70 -4.79
N THR A 195 8.67 -10.00 -4.63
CA THR A 195 9.31 -10.60 -3.45
C THR A 195 10.77 -10.14 -3.31
N ILE A 196 11.52 -10.13 -4.40
CA ILE A 196 12.90 -9.61 -4.44
C ILE A 196 12.91 -8.12 -4.08
N THR A 197 11.95 -7.35 -4.59
CA THR A 197 11.83 -5.91 -4.28
C THR A 197 11.63 -5.69 -2.79
N VAL A 198 10.71 -6.44 -2.16
CA VAL A 198 10.49 -6.42 -0.71
C VAL A 198 11.76 -6.78 0.04
N LEU A 199 12.42 -7.88 -0.34
CA LEU A 199 13.66 -8.35 0.28
C LEU A 199 14.73 -7.26 0.24
N VAL A 200 15.02 -6.71 -0.95
CA VAL A 200 16.02 -5.66 -1.13
C VAL A 200 15.69 -4.43 -0.29
N MET A 201 14.43 -3.98 -0.28
CA MET A 201 14.00 -2.82 0.50
C MET A 201 14.10 -3.06 2.02
N ALA A 202 13.74 -4.25 2.49
CA ALA A 202 13.76 -4.61 3.92
C ALA A 202 15.17 -4.64 4.51
N TRP A 203 16.20 -4.88 3.70
CA TRP A 203 17.60 -4.84 4.13
C TRP A 203 18.22 -3.43 4.10
N THR A 204 17.50 -2.41 3.63
CA THR A 204 18.03 -1.05 3.61
C THR A 204 18.15 -0.45 5.03
N PRO A 205 19.16 0.40 5.29
CA PRO A 205 19.26 1.12 6.56
C PRO A 205 18.09 2.06 6.85
N GLU A 206 17.38 2.51 5.81
CA GLU A 206 16.19 3.36 5.95
C GLU A 206 15.01 2.59 6.54
N ALA A 207 14.78 1.34 6.10
CA ALA A 207 13.75 0.48 6.67
C ALA A 207 14.00 0.23 8.17
N GLY A 208 15.26 0.03 8.56
CA GLY A 208 15.65 -0.11 9.97
C GLY A 208 15.48 1.17 10.80
N ARG A 209 15.64 2.35 10.20
CA ARG A 209 15.45 3.64 10.90
C ARG A 209 13.98 3.96 11.15
N ALA A 210 13.08 3.53 10.26
CA ALA A 210 11.64 3.79 10.37
C ALA A 210 10.98 3.13 11.59
N ILE A 211 11.54 2.03 12.08
CA ILE A 211 11.03 1.29 13.25
C ILE A 211 11.71 1.66 14.57
N ARG A 212 12.74 2.52 14.55
CA ARG A 212 13.40 2.95 15.79
C ARG A 212 12.46 3.91 16.53
N PRO A 213 12.32 3.79 17.86
CA PRO A 213 11.59 4.77 18.63
C PRO A 213 12.14 6.16 18.29
N LEU A 214 11.25 7.09 17.97
CA LEU A 214 11.58 8.51 17.99
C LEU A 214 11.83 8.87 19.45
N TYR A 215 12.99 8.49 19.98
CA TYR A 215 13.54 9.18 21.12
C TYR A 215 13.64 10.63 20.64
N SER A 216 12.72 11.47 21.11
CA SER A 216 12.96 12.88 21.08
C SER A 216 14.32 13.03 21.75
N THR A 217 15.30 13.48 20.98
CA THR A 217 16.40 14.22 21.57
C THR A 217 15.74 15.49 22.12
N LEU A 218 15.01 15.35 23.25
CA LEU A 218 14.84 16.45 24.17
C LEU A 218 16.23 17.07 24.28
N PRO A 219 16.37 18.39 24.04
CA PRO A 219 17.63 19.06 24.25
C PRO A 219 18.12 18.60 25.62
N GLY A 220 19.26 17.90 25.67
CA GLY A 220 19.83 17.47 26.95
C GLY A 220 19.85 18.69 27.87
N PRO A 221 19.55 18.53 29.17
CA PRO A 221 19.42 19.65 30.10
C PRO A 221 20.60 20.57 29.86
N ARG A 222 20.32 21.82 29.40
CA ARG A 222 21.35 22.83 29.20
C ARG A 222 22.13 22.85 30.49
N ARG A 223 23.37 22.36 30.48
CA ARG A 223 24.28 22.49 31.62
C ARG A 223 24.22 23.95 32.01
N GLY A 224 23.67 24.21 33.19
CA GLY A 224 23.38 25.56 33.67
C GLY A 224 24.61 26.40 33.44
N ARG A 225 24.44 27.51 32.71
CA ARG A 225 25.47 28.54 32.66
C ARG A 225 25.74 28.90 34.13
N PRO A 226 26.99 28.84 34.62
CA PRO A 226 27.29 29.22 35.99
C PRO A 226 26.71 30.61 36.24
N ILE A 227 25.84 30.73 37.24
CA ILE A 227 25.37 32.04 37.68
C ILE A 227 26.62 32.74 38.23
N PRO A 228 27.05 33.89 37.68
CA PRO A 228 28.17 34.61 38.24
C PRO A 228 27.79 35.04 39.66
N THR A 229 28.47 34.47 40.64
CA THR A 229 28.41 34.92 42.03
C THR A 229 28.91 36.35 42.05
N ARG A 230 28.03 37.30 42.36
CA ARG A 230 28.45 38.67 42.67
C ARG A 230 29.25 38.61 43.98
N GLU A 231 30.50 39.07 43.93
CA GLU A 231 31.28 39.31 45.13
C GLU A 231 30.59 40.42 45.96
N PRO A 232 30.39 40.22 47.27
CA PRO A 232 29.94 41.29 48.15
C PRO A 232 31.07 42.31 48.33
N SER A 233 30.77 43.56 47.96
CA SER A 233 31.59 44.75 48.21
C SER A 233 31.50 45.20 49.67
#